data_AF-A0A8X8B8C6-F1
#
_entry.id   AF-A0A8X8B8C6-F1
#
_cell.length_a   1.000
_cell.length_b   1.000
_cell.length_c   1.000
_cell.angle_alpha   90.00
_cell.angle_beta   90.00
_cell.angle_gamma   90.00
#
_symmetry.space_group_name_H-M   'P 1'
#
loop_
_entity.id
_entity.type
_entity.pdbx_description
1 polymer ?
#
loop_
_entity_poly.entity_id
_entity_poly.type
_entity_poly.pdbx_seq_one_letter_code
_entity_poly.pdbx_strand_id
1 'polypeptide(L)'
;MYRTKPPLNVTRYNLTSFAITLNELTPGLKEMLPPTDSRLRPDQRHLENGEYEKANLEKQRLERRKRMSRQLQESAWRPRWFDKQGENETFKYTGGYWEARGHRKWDDCPNIFGEFTDEQLTDSA
;
A
#
# COMPACT_ATOMS: atom_id res chain seq x y z
N MET A 1 -23.87 -3.42 -23.04
CA MET A 1 -22.61 -3.62 -22.29
C MET A 1 -21.54 -2.72 -22.90
N TYR A 2 -21.13 -1.65 -22.21
CA TYR A 2 -20.04 -0.80 -22.70
C TYR A 2 -18.71 -1.53 -22.51
N ARG A 3 -18.20 -2.18 -23.57
CA ARG A 3 -16.82 -2.66 -23.58
C ARG A 3 -15.90 -1.46 -23.82
N THR A 4 -15.00 -1.21 -22.87
CA THR A 4 -13.92 -0.25 -23.05
C THR A 4 -13.03 -0.72 -24.19
N LYS A 5 -12.67 0.20 -25.10
CA LYS A 5 -11.74 -0.11 -26.20
C LYS A 5 -10.41 -0.61 -25.60
N PRO A 6 -9.78 -1.62 -26.19
CA PRO A 6 -8.47 -2.08 -25.74
C PRO A 6 -7.46 -0.92 -25.82
N PRO A 7 -6.48 -0.86 -24.90
CA PRO A 7 -5.45 0.17 -24.93
C PRO A 7 -4.65 0.09 -26.23
N LEU A 8 -4.20 1.25 -26.73
CA LEU A 8 -3.39 1.34 -27.95
C LEU A 8 -2.09 0.53 -27.86
N ASN A 9 -1.51 0.47 -26.65
CA ASN A 9 -0.36 -0.36 -26.35
C ASN A 9 -0.78 -1.52 -25.46
N VAL A 10 -0.64 -2.74 -25.98
CA VAL A 10 -0.88 -3.97 -25.20
C VAL A 10 0.15 -4.05 -24.10
N THR A 11 -0.30 -3.96 -22.86
CA THR A 11 0.58 -4.17 -21.69
C THR A 11 0.98 -5.63 -21.59
N ARG A 12 2.11 -5.91 -20.91
CA ARG A 12 2.57 -7.28 -20.63
C ARG A 12 1.54 -8.15 -19.89
N TYR A 13 0.53 -7.55 -19.26
CA TYR A 13 -0.46 -8.22 -18.42
C TYR A 13 -1.90 -8.09 -18.94
N ASN A 14 -2.10 -7.67 -20.20
CA ASN A 14 -3.42 -7.48 -20.81
C ASN A 14 -4.35 -6.57 -19.98
N LEU A 15 -3.78 -5.58 -19.29
CA LEU A 15 -4.51 -4.60 -18.52
C LEU A 15 -5.39 -3.73 -19.41
N THR A 16 -6.57 -3.38 -18.91
CA THR A 16 -7.43 -2.36 -19.54
C THR A 16 -6.81 -0.97 -19.35
N SER A 17 -7.19 0.00 -20.17
CA SER A 17 -6.74 1.39 -20.01
C SER A 17 -7.00 1.95 -18.60
N PHE A 18 -8.12 1.57 -17.98
CA PHE A 18 -8.43 1.96 -16.60
C PHE A 18 -7.50 1.27 -15.58
N ALA A 19 -7.21 -0.02 -15.75
CA ALA A 19 -6.32 -0.73 -14.83
C ALA A 19 -4.88 -0.17 -14.87
N ILE A 20 -4.44 0.33 -16.03
CA ILE A 20 -3.12 0.99 -16.17
C ILE A 20 -3.03 2.24 -15.29
N THR A 21 -4.10 3.05 -15.23
CA THR A 21 -4.07 4.32 -14.47
C THR A 21 -4.15 4.13 -12.96
N LEU A 22 -4.51 2.93 -12.47
CA LEU A 22 -4.64 2.68 -11.03
C LEU A 22 -3.30 2.86 -10.28
N ASN A 23 -2.17 2.45 -10.88
CA ASN A 23 -0.85 2.53 -10.24
C ASN A 23 0.03 3.70 -10.73
N GLU A 24 -0.53 4.58 -11.56
CA GLU A 24 0.17 5.76 -12.05
C GLU A 24 0.40 6.78 -10.92
N LEU A 25 1.64 7.27 -10.80
CA LEU A 25 2.01 8.36 -9.90
C LEU A 25 2.15 9.64 -10.72
N THR A 26 1.08 10.41 -10.80
CA THR A 26 1.12 11.73 -11.45
C THR A 26 1.93 12.73 -10.61
N PRO A 27 2.56 13.74 -11.23
CA PRO A 27 3.25 14.80 -10.50
C PRO A 27 2.33 15.46 -9.46
N GLY A 28 2.82 15.65 -8.23
CA GLY A 28 2.01 16.22 -7.15
C GLY A 28 1.11 15.23 -6.40
N LEU A 29 0.91 14.00 -6.91
CA LEU A 29 0.11 12.99 -6.23
C LEU A 29 0.87 12.37 -5.06
N LYS A 30 2.18 12.12 -5.20
CA LYS A 30 3.00 11.44 -4.20
C LYS A 30 2.96 12.15 -2.84
N GLU A 31 2.95 13.48 -2.84
CA GLU A 31 2.89 14.35 -1.67
C GLU A 31 1.51 14.31 -0.97
N MET A 32 0.49 13.80 -1.66
CA MET A 32 -0.89 13.68 -1.18
C MET A 32 -1.24 12.25 -0.76
N LEU A 33 -0.30 11.29 -0.80
CA LEU A 33 -0.54 9.89 -0.46
C LEU A 33 -0.03 9.56 0.94
N PRO A 34 -0.74 8.73 1.71
CA PRO A 34 -0.16 8.14 2.91
C PRO A 34 1.02 7.23 2.53
N PRO A 35 1.97 6.99 3.45
CA PRO A 35 3.09 6.07 3.22
C PRO A 35 2.64 4.62 3.02
N THR A 36 1.36 4.31 3.21
CA THR A 36 0.76 2.99 3.03
C THR A 36 0.08 2.79 1.66
N ASP A 37 0.04 3.79 0.78
CA ASP A 37 -0.64 3.69 -0.52
C ASP A 37 0.07 2.67 -1.44
N SER A 38 -0.69 1.84 -2.14
CA SER A 38 -0.16 0.80 -3.03
C SER A 38 0.77 1.34 -4.12
N ARG A 39 0.60 2.59 -4.57
CA ARG A 39 1.47 3.20 -5.59
C ARG A 39 2.91 3.37 -5.14
N LEU A 40 3.12 3.42 -3.82
CA LEU A 40 4.43 3.56 -3.18
C LEU A 40 5.11 2.22 -2.91
N ARG A 41 4.45 1.11 -3.25
CA ARG A 41 4.94 -0.25 -2.99
C ARG A 41 6.16 -0.57 -3.91
N PRO A 42 7.36 -0.78 -3.35
CA PRO A 42 8.60 -0.82 -4.13
C PRO A 42 8.74 -2.07 -5.01
N ASP A 43 8.34 -3.26 -4.54
CA ASP A 43 8.36 -4.49 -5.34
C ASP A 43 7.47 -4.39 -6.58
N GLN A 44 6.26 -3.83 -6.43
CA GLN A 44 5.35 -3.58 -7.54
C GLN A 44 5.92 -2.57 -8.53
N ARG A 45 6.57 -1.49 -8.05
CA ARG A 45 7.20 -0.48 -8.91
C ARG A 45 8.36 -1.04 -9.73
N HIS A 46 9.23 -1.84 -9.11
CA HIS A 46 10.32 -2.50 -9.83
C HIS A 46 9.80 -3.47 -10.89
N LEU A 47 8.72 -4.20 -10.60
CA LEU A 47 8.08 -5.10 -11.57
C LEU A 47 7.55 -4.33 -12.79
N GLU A 48 6.89 -3.20 -12.58
CA GLU A 48 6.38 -2.32 -13.65
C GLU A 48 7.51 -1.77 -14.53
N ASN A 49 8.66 -1.44 -13.93
CA ASN A 49 9.86 -0.98 -14.63
C ASN A 49 10.63 -2.12 -15.33
N GLY A 50 10.26 -3.38 -15.12
CA GLY A 50 10.98 -4.55 -15.66
C GLY A 50 12.25 -4.94 -14.89
N GLU A 51 12.45 -4.39 -13.69
CA GLU A 51 13.57 -4.69 -12.80
C GLU A 51 13.28 -5.92 -11.93
N TYR A 52 13.18 -7.10 -12.55
CA TYR A 52 12.67 -8.32 -11.92
C TYR A 52 13.45 -8.77 -10.67
N GLU A 53 14.78 -8.69 -10.71
CA GLU A 53 15.63 -9.05 -9.57
C GLU A 53 15.36 -8.15 -8.36
N LYS A 54 15.29 -6.83 -8.57
CA LYS A 54 14.97 -5.86 -7.52
C LYS A 54 13.56 -6.08 -6.97
N ALA A 55 12.60 -6.36 -7.84
CA ALA A 55 11.22 -6.66 -7.44
C ALA A 55 11.15 -7.88 -6.51
N ASN A 56 11.90 -8.95 -6.84
CA ASN A 56 11.93 -10.16 -6.03
C ASN A 56 12.57 -9.93 -4.65
N LEU A 57 13.68 -9.19 -4.60
CA LEU A 57 14.35 -8.82 -3.35
C LEU A 57 13.43 -8.00 -2.43
N GLU A 58 12.78 -6.97 -2.98
CA GLU A 58 11.83 -6.13 -2.24
C GLU A 58 10.61 -6.91 -1.76
N LYS A 59 10.08 -7.82 -2.59
CA LYS A 59 8.96 -8.68 -2.21
C LYS A 59 9.31 -9.52 -0.98
N GLN A 60 10.48 -10.14 -0.97
CA GLN A 60 10.93 -10.94 0.17
C GLN A 60 11.10 -10.08 1.43
N ARG A 61 11.65 -8.86 1.29
CA ARG A 61 11.80 -7.90 2.40
C ARG A 61 10.45 -7.52 3.01
N LEU A 62 9.48 -7.16 2.17
CA LEU A 62 8.13 -6.78 2.63
C LEU A 62 7.38 -7.95 3.29
N GLU A 63 7.49 -9.16 2.75
CA GLU A 63 6.87 -10.34 3.36
C GLU A 63 7.51 -10.69 4.72
N ARG A 64 8.84 -10.58 4.85
CA ARG A 64 9.52 -10.71 6.16
C ARG A 64 9.02 -9.67 7.16
N ARG A 65 8.95 -8.40 6.76
CA ARG A 65 8.43 -7.31 7.60
C ARG A 65 7.00 -7.56 8.05
N LYS A 66 6.14 -7.99 7.13
CA LYS A 66 4.74 -8.33 7.42
C LYS A 66 4.63 -9.48 8.43
N ARG A 67 5.47 -10.52 8.31
CA ARG A 67 5.49 -11.64 9.27
C ARG A 67 5.90 -11.17 10.67
N MET A 68 6.99 -10.40 10.79
CA MET A 68 7.42 -9.82 12.06
C MET A 68 6.33 -8.93 12.67
N SER A 69 5.76 -8.02 11.87
CA SER A 69 4.68 -7.13 12.33
C SER A 69 3.45 -7.90 12.83
N ARG A 70 3.13 -9.06 12.26
CA ARG A 70 2.02 -9.91 12.74
C ARG A 70 2.33 -10.52 14.09
N GLN A 71 3.56 -11.02 14.28
CA GLN A 71 4.01 -11.58 15.57
C GLN A 71 3.98 -10.54 16.68
N LEU A 72 4.36 -9.29 16.40
CA LEU A 72 4.33 -8.20 17.37
C LEU A 72 2.91 -7.70 17.70
N GLN A 73 1.92 -7.97 16.84
CA GLN A 73 0.58 -7.39 16.94
C GLN A 73 -0.52 -8.41 17.24
N GLU A 74 -0.16 -9.63 17.69
CA GLU A 74 -1.04 -10.80 17.84
C GLU A 74 -2.30 -10.58 18.70
N SER A 75 -2.46 -9.46 19.40
CA SER A 75 -3.64 -9.18 20.22
C SER A 75 -4.37 -7.84 19.96
N ALA A 76 -3.88 -6.93 19.11
CA ALA A 76 -4.44 -5.56 19.06
C ALA A 76 -4.42 -4.83 17.70
N TRP A 77 -4.13 -5.49 16.58
CA TRP A 77 -4.17 -4.79 15.29
C TRP A 77 -5.61 -4.41 14.89
N ARG A 78 -5.80 -3.13 14.53
CA ARG A 78 -7.04 -2.61 13.96
C ARG A 78 -6.76 -1.73 12.74
N PRO A 79 -7.58 -1.80 11.68
CA PRO A 79 -7.48 -0.89 10.55
C PRO A 79 -7.77 0.56 11.00
N ARG A 80 -7.10 1.53 10.35
CA ARG A 80 -7.17 2.95 10.75
C ARG A 80 -8.44 3.66 10.26
N TRP A 81 -8.76 3.49 8.98
CA TRP A 81 -9.81 4.27 8.30
C TRP A 81 -11.18 3.57 8.29
N PHE A 82 -11.23 2.35 8.83
CA PHE A 82 -12.41 1.49 8.82
C PHE A 82 -12.52 0.78 10.15
N ASP A 83 -13.76 0.50 10.55
CA ASP A 83 -14.06 -0.26 11.75
C ASP A 83 -14.94 -1.47 11.41
N LYS A 84 -14.73 -2.58 12.11
CA LYS A 84 -15.47 -3.83 11.91
C LYS A 84 -16.82 -3.69 12.62
N GLN A 85 -17.91 -3.77 11.86
CA GLN A 85 -19.26 -3.59 12.37
C GLN A 85 -19.99 -4.94 12.46
N GLY A 86 -20.42 -5.27 13.68
CA GLY A 86 -21.24 -6.45 13.97
C GLY A 86 -20.56 -7.79 13.70
N GLU A 87 -21.37 -8.86 13.72
CA GLU A 87 -20.90 -10.24 13.52
C GLU A 87 -20.65 -10.57 12.04
N ASN A 88 -21.15 -9.75 11.10
CA ASN A 88 -21.12 -10.03 9.65
C ASN A 88 -19.80 -9.67 8.95
N GLU A 89 -18.74 -9.36 9.70
CA GLU A 89 -17.42 -8.98 9.18
C GLU A 89 -17.39 -7.78 8.20
N THR A 90 -18.42 -6.94 8.23
CA THR A 90 -18.51 -5.74 7.39
C THR A 90 -17.62 -4.63 7.93
N PHE A 91 -16.92 -3.89 7.06
CA PHE A 91 -16.13 -2.73 7.43
C PHE A 91 -16.85 -1.42 7.06
N LYS A 92 -16.98 -0.52 8.03
CA LYS A 92 -17.56 0.82 7.83
C LYS A 92 -16.45 1.88 7.87
N TYR A 93 -16.45 2.78 6.89
CA TYR A 93 -15.55 3.94 6.89
C TYR A 93 -15.82 4.82 8.11
N THR A 94 -14.78 5.12 8.89
CA THR A 94 -14.88 5.87 10.15
C THR A 94 -14.61 7.36 10.00
N GLY A 95 -14.15 7.81 8.83
CA GLY A 95 -13.68 9.18 8.65
C GLY A 95 -12.18 9.33 8.82
N GLY A 96 -11.67 10.55 8.63
CA GLY A 96 -10.28 10.93 8.90
C GLY A 96 -9.32 10.78 7.71
N TYR A 97 -9.58 9.88 6.76
CA TYR A 97 -8.68 9.69 5.62
C TYR A 97 -8.64 10.94 4.71
N TRP A 98 -9.82 11.45 4.34
CA TRP A 98 -9.93 12.59 3.42
C TRP A 98 -9.47 13.90 4.08
N GLU A 99 -9.69 14.02 5.39
CA GLU A 99 -9.27 15.13 6.24
C GLU A 99 -7.74 15.13 6.38
N ALA A 100 -7.13 14.00 6.74
CA ALA A 100 -5.69 13.80 6.77
C ALA A 100 -5.04 14.10 5.41
N ARG A 101 -5.68 13.62 4.32
CA ARG A 101 -5.26 13.90 2.95
C ARG A 101 -5.30 15.39 2.62
N GLY A 102 -6.37 16.09 3.01
CA GLY A 102 -6.53 17.53 2.78
C GLY A 102 -5.42 18.35 3.43
N HIS A 103 -4.93 17.92 4.60
CA HIS A 103 -3.84 18.58 5.31
C HIS A 103 -2.44 17.99 5.01
N ARG A 104 -2.34 16.94 4.19
CA ARG A 104 -1.09 16.16 3.95
C ARG A 104 -0.45 15.66 5.25
N LYS A 105 -1.25 15.35 6.26
CA LYS A 105 -0.78 14.88 7.56
C LYS A 105 -0.93 13.37 7.65
N TRP A 106 0.21 12.68 7.72
CA TRP A 106 0.27 11.22 7.79
C TRP A 106 1.04 10.74 9.01
N ASP A 107 1.20 11.58 10.03
CA ASP A 107 2.05 11.33 11.21
C ASP A 107 1.66 10.03 11.93
N ASP A 108 0.37 9.69 11.93
CA ASP A 108 -0.14 8.46 12.53
C ASP A 108 -0.13 7.24 11.59
N CYS A 109 0.29 7.40 10.34
CA CYS A 109 0.37 6.30 9.36
C CYS A 109 1.74 5.65 9.41
N PRO A 110 1.84 4.37 9.80
CA PRO A 110 3.13 3.69 9.86
C PRO A 110 3.71 3.54 8.45
N ASN A 111 5.02 3.73 8.32
CA ASN A 111 5.71 3.40 7.09
C ASN A 111 5.86 1.87 6.96
N ILE A 112 4.92 1.24 6.26
CA ILE A 112 4.89 -0.21 6.06
C ILE A 112 5.88 -0.69 4.99
N PHE A 113 6.44 0.22 4.19
CA PHE A 113 7.42 -0.10 3.16
C PHE A 113 8.86 0.22 3.58
N GLY A 114 9.08 0.98 4.65
CA GLY A 114 10.40 1.29 5.19
C GLY A 114 11.16 0.08 5.73
N GLU A 115 12.43 0.27 6.07
CA GLU A 115 13.20 -0.71 6.83
C GLU A 115 12.81 -0.70 8.32
N PHE A 116 13.17 -1.74 9.07
CA PHE A 116 13.11 -1.66 10.53
C PHE A 116 14.27 -0.77 10.96
N THR A 117 14.01 0.30 11.69
CA THR A 117 15.08 1.03 12.37
C THR A 117 15.49 0.21 13.60
N ASP A 118 16.78 0.23 13.96
CA ASP A 118 17.31 -0.53 15.11
C ASP A 118 16.55 -0.23 16.42
N GLU A 119 15.95 0.95 16.53
CA GLU A 119 15.07 1.36 17.64
C GLU A 119 13.83 0.46 17.83
N GLN A 120 13.33 -0.19 16.76
CA GLN A 120 12.19 -1.11 16.83
C GLN A 120 12.60 -2.54 17.28
N LEU A 121 13.89 -2.83 17.32
CA LEU A 121 14.44 -4.11 17.79
C LEU A 121 14.84 -4.05 19.28
N THR A 122 15.10 -2.86 19.83
CA THR A 122 15.55 -2.67 21.22
C THR A 122 14.44 -2.70 22.25
N ASP A 123 13.19 -2.41 21.89
CA ASP A 123 12.02 -2.47 22.80
C ASP A 123 11.50 -3.90 23.03
N SER A 124 12.24 -4.92 22.59
CA SER A 124 11.90 -6.34 22.71
C SER A 124 12.93 -7.17 23.51
N ALA A 125 13.82 -6.51 24.26
CA ALA A 125 14.80 -7.16 25.13
C ALA A 125 14.42 -7.07 26.62
#